data_AF-A0A3N5M3L0-F1
#
_entry.id   AF-A0A3N5M3L0-F1
#
_cell.length_a   1.000
_cell.length_b   1.000
_cell.length_c   1.000
_cell.angle_alpha   90.00
_cell.angle_beta   90.00
_cell.angle_gamma   90.00
#
_symmetry.space_group_name_H-M   'P 1'
#
loop_
_entity.id
_entity.type
_entity.pdbx_description
1 polymer ?
#
loop_
_entity_poly.entity_id
_entity_poly.type
_entity_poly.pdbx_seq_one_letter_code
_entity_poly.pdbx_strand_id
1 'polypeptide(L)'
;MALPSFERTDVALTGWMARHGVTLLRLSLGAVFLWFGVLKFFPDLSPAESLAGNTIEKLTFGVISAGTAVVILATWETLIGLGLLLGVWLRATLALLWLQMLGTVTPLFLFPDACFTHVPYAPTLEGQYIIKNVVLISAGIVIGATVRGGRLRAEADPGRADDGVAAAPRSQ
;
A
#
# COMPACT_ATOMS: atom_id res chain seq x y z
N MET A 1 8.99 -36.59 -13.12
CA MET A 1 8.01 -36.71 -14.22
C MET A 1 6.71 -36.10 -13.74
N ALA A 2 6.53 -34.79 -13.91
CA ALA A 2 5.30 -34.11 -13.53
C ALA A 2 4.19 -34.53 -14.51
N LEU A 3 3.00 -34.83 -14.01
CA LEU A 3 1.89 -35.29 -14.84
C LEU A 3 1.46 -34.14 -15.77
N PRO A 4 1.24 -34.37 -17.08
CA PRO A 4 0.97 -33.33 -18.09
C PRO A 4 -0.34 -32.53 -17.88
N SER A 5 -1.14 -32.88 -16.88
CA SER A 5 -2.30 -32.12 -16.40
C SER A 5 -1.93 -31.05 -15.37
N PHE A 6 -0.87 -31.28 -14.58
CA PHE A 6 -0.40 -30.37 -13.54
C PHE A 6 0.22 -29.11 -14.17
N GLU A 7 1.05 -29.27 -15.20
CA GLU A 7 1.68 -28.15 -15.93
C GLU A 7 0.64 -27.26 -16.62
N ARG A 8 -0.41 -27.84 -17.23
CA ARG A 8 -1.49 -27.07 -17.85
C ARG A 8 -2.28 -26.26 -16.82
N THR A 9 -2.52 -26.84 -15.66
CA THR A 9 -3.25 -26.18 -14.57
C THR A 9 -2.42 -25.03 -13.99
N ASP A 10 -1.12 -25.24 -13.80
CA ASP A 10 -0.19 -24.24 -13.29
C ASP A 10 -0.05 -23.02 -14.24
N VAL A 11 0.11 -23.27 -15.54
CA VAL A 11 0.14 -22.21 -16.57
C VAL A 11 -1.18 -21.43 -16.61
N ALA A 12 -2.32 -22.12 -16.50
CA ALA A 12 -3.62 -21.46 -16.46
C ALA A 12 -3.79 -20.57 -15.21
N LEU A 13 -3.35 -21.06 -14.05
CA LEU A 13 -3.42 -20.35 -12.77
C LEU A 13 -2.53 -19.11 -12.78
N THR A 14 -1.25 -19.25 -13.13
CA THR A 14 -0.30 -18.15 -13.19
C THR A 14 -0.72 -17.10 -14.22
N GLY A 15 -1.24 -17.52 -15.37
CA GLY A 15 -1.83 -16.62 -16.37
C GLY A 15 -3.08 -15.88 -15.87
N TRP A 16 -3.91 -16.50 -15.03
CA TRP A 16 -5.03 -15.82 -14.37
C TRP A 16 -4.55 -14.81 -13.32
N MET A 17 -3.58 -15.18 -12.49
CA MET A 17 -2.98 -14.31 -11.46
C MET A 17 -2.33 -13.08 -12.09
N ALA A 18 -1.61 -13.24 -13.20
CA ALA A 18 -0.99 -12.13 -13.93
C ALA A 18 -2.04 -11.16 -14.49
N ARG A 19 -3.17 -11.68 -14.99
CA ARG A 19 -4.25 -10.85 -15.57
C ARG A 19 -5.07 -10.08 -14.54
N HIS A 20 -5.36 -10.70 -13.39
CA HIS A 20 -6.29 -10.13 -12.41
C HIS A 20 -5.63 -9.61 -11.14
N GLY A 21 -4.42 -10.05 -10.82
CA GLY A 21 -3.76 -9.77 -9.53
C GLY A 21 -3.65 -8.29 -9.23
N VAL A 22 -3.19 -7.48 -10.18
CA VAL A 22 -3.04 -6.02 -9.98
C VAL A 22 -4.41 -5.34 -9.84
N THR A 23 -5.42 -5.77 -10.61
CA THR A 23 -6.78 -5.23 -10.50
C THR A 23 -7.39 -5.56 -9.14
N LEU A 24 -7.28 -6.81 -8.70
CA LEU A 24 -7.76 -7.25 -7.39
C LEU A 24 -7.04 -6.50 -6.27
N LEU A 25 -5.72 -6.32 -6.38
CA LEU A 25 -4.92 -5.55 -5.43
C LEU A 25 -5.37 -4.09 -5.34
N ARG A 26 -5.65 -3.46 -6.48
CA ARG A 26 -6.16 -2.08 -6.52
C ARG A 26 -7.55 -1.97 -5.89
N LEU A 27 -8.45 -2.88 -6.22
CA LEU A 27 -9.82 -2.86 -5.71
C LEU A 27 -9.87 -3.18 -4.21
N SER A 28 -9.10 -4.15 -3.72
CA SER A 28 -9.04 -4.48 -2.31
C SER A 28 -8.46 -3.33 -1.50
N LEU A 29 -7.36 -2.73 -1.97
CA LEU A 29 -6.75 -1.55 -1.35
C LEU A 29 -7.74 -0.38 -1.31
N GLY A 30 -8.41 -0.10 -2.42
CA GLY A 30 -9.42 0.96 -2.49
C GLY A 30 -10.61 0.73 -1.56
N ALA A 31 -11.13 -0.49 -1.50
CA ALA A 31 -12.23 -0.85 -0.60
C ALA A 31 -11.85 -0.68 0.88
N VAL A 32 -10.65 -1.13 1.26
CA VAL A 32 -10.13 -1.00 2.63
C VAL A 32 -10.00 0.47 3.03
N PHE A 33 -9.36 1.30 2.19
CA PHE A 33 -9.21 2.74 2.47
C PHE A 33 -10.55 3.46 2.53
N LEU A 34 -11.47 3.14 1.61
CA LEU A 34 -12.80 3.76 1.62
C LEU A 34 -13.58 3.39 2.87
N TRP A 35 -13.57 2.11 3.26
CA TRP A 35 -14.28 1.63 4.43
C TRP A 35 -13.76 2.29 5.72
N PHE A 36 -12.45 2.26 5.94
CA PHE A 36 -11.84 2.87 7.13
C PHE A 36 -11.93 4.41 7.13
N GLY A 37 -11.84 5.04 5.97
CA GLY A 37 -12.03 6.49 5.84
C GLY A 37 -13.44 6.92 6.19
N VAL A 38 -14.46 6.21 5.69
CA VAL A 38 -15.86 6.51 5.98
C VAL A 38 -16.19 6.29 7.46
N LEU A 39 -15.66 5.23 8.08
CA LEU A 39 -15.89 4.96 9.50
C LEU A 39 -15.38 6.08 10.43
N LYS A 40 -14.32 6.80 10.04
CA LYS A 40 -13.75 7.90 10.83
C LYS A 40 -14.60 9.17 10.87
N PHE A 41 -15.66 9.28 10.05
CA PHE A 41 -16.63 10.36 10.21
C PHE A 41 -17.59 10.14 11.38
N PHE A 42 -17.61 8.94 11.94
CA PHE A 42 -18.47 8.58 13.06
C PHE A 42 -17.61 8.43 14.33
N PRO A 43 -17.89 9.20 15.39
CA PRO A 43 -17.09 9.20 16.61
C PRO A 43 -17.12 7.84 17.34
N ASP A 44 -16.07 7.54 18.09
CA ASP A 44 -15.88 6.36 18.96
C ASP A 44 -15.82 4.99 18.25
N LEU A 45 -15.72 4.96 16.92
CA LEU A 45 -15.69 3.70 16.16
C LEU A 45 -14.29 3.17 15.86
N SER A 46 -13.21 3.96 16.02
CA SER A 46 -11.87 3.55 15.65
C SER A 46 -10.83 3.67 16.78
N PRO A 47 -10.20 2.55 17.21
CA PRO A 47 -9.13 2.57 18.21
C PRO A 47 -7.94 3.45 17.83
N ALA A 48 -7.68 3.61 16.52
CA ALA A 48 -6.53 4.35 16.00
C ALA A 48 -6.76 5.87 15.87
N GLU A 49 -7.99 6.33 16.09
CA GLU A 49 -8.40 7.73 15.93
C GLU A 49 -7.64 8.66 16.87
N SER A 50 -7.56 8.30 18.15
CA SER A 50 -6.87 9.07 19.17
C SER A 50 -5.37 9.19 18.89
N LEU A 51 -4.73 8.08 18.52
CA LEU A 51 -3.29 8.06 18.23
C LEU A 51 -2.96 8.90 16.99
N ALA A 52 -3.77 8.80 15.94
CA ALA A 52 -3.58 9.57 14.72
C ALA A 52 -3.84 11.08 14.93
N GLY A 53 -4.91 11.43 15.65
CA GLY A 53 -5.25 12.81 16.00
C GLY A 53 -4.14 13.46 16.83
N ASN A 54 -3.71 12.80 17.91
CA ASN A 54 -2.63 13.29 18.79
C ASN A 54 -1.30 13.48 18.04
N THR A 55 -1.04 12.64 17.03
CA THR A 55 0.15 12.75 16.19
C THR A 55 0.13 14.00 15.33
N ILE A 56 -0.98 14.28 14.67
CA ILE A 56 -1.11 15.49 13.85
C ILE A 56 -1.10 16.73 14.73
N GLU A 57 -1.78 16.71 15.87
CA GLU A 57 -1.76 17.81 16.83
C GLU A 57 -0.32 18.13 17.28
N LYS A 58 0.45 17.10 17.66
CA LYS A 58 1.86 17.25 18.05
C LYS A 58 2.74 17.75 16.91
N LEU A 59 2.55 17.23 15.69
CA LEU A 59 3.30 17.66 14.50
C LEU A 59 2.96 19.10 14.07
N THR A 60 1.75 19.55 14.33
CA THR A 60 1.26 20.88 13.99
C THR A 60 1.43 21.88 15.14
N PHE A 61 2.14 21.49 16.21
CA PHE A 61 2.34 22.29 17.42
C PHE A 61 1.02 22.81 18.02
N GLY A 62 -0.04 22.02 17.95
CA GLY A 62 -1.36 22.34 18.48
C GLY A 62 -2.22 23.25 17.59
N VAL A 63 -1.77 23.59 16.37
CA VAL A 63 -2.56 24.42 15.43
C VAL A 63 -3.79 23.65 14.92
N ILE A 64 -3.65 22.34 14.69
CA ILE A 64 -4.75 21.47 14.29
C ILE A 64 -5.15 20.60 15.46
N SER A 65 -6.38 20.73 15.94
CA SER A 65 -6.91 19.87 17.00
C SER A 65 -7.01 18.41 16.55
N ALA A 66 -6.87 17.46 17.47
CA ALA A 66 -7.06 16.04 17.18
C ALA A 66 -8.37 15.73 16.43
N GLY A 67 -9.49 16.36 16.81
CA GLY A 67 -10.78 16.16 16.12
C GLY A 67 -10.76 16.64 14.66
N THR A 68 -10.20 17.82 14.40
CA THR A 68 -10.03 18.31 13.02
C THR A 68 -9.09 17.42 12.21
N ALA A 69 -8.01 16.95 12.83
CA ALA A 69 -7.06 16.04 12.21
C ALA A 69 -7.70 14.73 11.77
N VAL A 70 -8.57 14.16 12.59
CA VAL A 70 -9.34 12.95 12.25
C VAL A 70 -10.23 13.17 11.05
N VAL A 71 -10.98 14.28 11.00
CA VAL A 71 -11.86 14.59 9.84
C VAL A 71 -11.04 14.79 8.56
N ILE A 72 -9.87 15.43 8.65
CA ILE A 72 -8.94 15.55 7.52
C ILE A 72 -8.50 14.15 7.05
N LEU A 73 -8.08 13.28 7.97
CA LEU A 73 -7.69 11.90 7.65
C LEU A 73 -8.84 11.08 7.06
N ALA A 74 -10.05 11.20 7.61
CA ALA A 74 -11.25 10.53 7.11
C ALA A 74 -11.53 10.90 5.65
N THR A 75 -11.45 12.20 5.35
CA THR A 75 -11.60 12.74 3.99
C THR A 75 -10.49 12.23 3.08
N TRP A 76 -9.25 12.28 3.56
CA TRP A 76 -8.07 11.84 2.81
C TRP A 76 -8.14 10.36 2.41
N GLU A 77 -8.49 9.49 3.35
CA GLU A 77 -8.64 8.05 3.14
C GLU A 77 -9.80 7.73 2.19
N THR A 78 -10.91 8.42 2.35
CA THR A 78 -12.09 8.28 1.48
C THR A 78 -11.74 8.65 0.04
N LEU A 79 -11.01 9.74 -0.17
CA LEU A 79 -10.55 10.16 -1.50
C LEU A 79 -9.60 9.15 -2.13
N ILE A 80 -8.65 8.59 -1.36
CA ILE A 80 -7.77 7.53 -1.85
C ILE A 80 -8.58 6.29 -2.24
N GLY A 81 -9.50 5.86 -1.37
CA GLY A 81 -10.35 4.70 -1.60
C GLY A 81 -11.16 4.83 -2.88
N LEU A 82 -11.86 5.95 -3.06
CA LEU A 82 -12.62 6.26 -4.27
C LEU A 82 -11.70 6.34 -5.50
N GLY A 83 -10.56 7.01 -5.41
CA GLY A 83 -9.61 7.13 -6.51
C GLY A 83 -9.09 5.77 -6.99
N LEU A 84 -8.80 4.84 -6.07
CA LEU A 84 -8.34 3.49 -6.39
C LEU A 84 -9.46 2.62 -6.98
N LEU A 85 -10.66 2.67 -6.41
CA LEU A 85 -11.81 1.91 -6.87
C LEU A 85 -12.27 2.34 -8.27
N LEU A 86 -12.40 3.65 -8.48
CA LEU A 86 -12.82 4.23 -9.75
C LEU A 86 -11.70 4.19 -10.81
N GLY A 87 -10.44 4.01 -10.39
CA GLY A 87 -9.30 3.99 -11.29
C GLY A 87 -8.97 5.36 -11.89
N VAL A 88 -9.43 6.44 -11.26
CA VAL A 88 -9.31 7.82 -11.76
C VAL A 88 -8.10 8.49 -11.12
N TRP A 89 -7.37 9.29 -11.89
CA TRP A 89 -6.23 10.11 -11.41
C TRP A 89 -5.21 9.30 -10.58
N LEU A 90 -4.98 8.04 -10.95
CA LEU A 90 -4.21 7.07 -10.15
C LEU A 90 -2.84 7.57 -9.67
N ARG A 91 -2.15 8.41 -10.45
CA ARG A 91 -0.87 8.99 -10.04
C ARG A 91 -1.02 9.92 -8.83
N ALA A 92 -2.05 10.76 -8.82
CA ALA A 92 -2.37 11.63 -7.71
C ALA A 92 -2.88 10.81 -6.52
N THR A 93 -3.78 9.85 -6.75
CA THR A 93 -4.28 8.93 -5.72
C THR A 93 -3.16 8.18 -5.01
N LEU A 94 -2.19 7.65 -5.76
CA LEU A 94 -1.03 6.97 -5.19
C LEU A 94 -0.11 7.95 -4.45
N ALA A 95 0.10 9.17 -4.96
CA ALA A 95 0.86 10.19 -4.25
C ALA A 95 0.22 10.55 -2.90
N LEU A 96 -1.11 10.67 -2.85
CA LEU A 96 -1.85 10.87 -1.60
C LEU A 96 -1.70 9.68 -0.65
N LEU A 97 -1.77 8.45 -1.16
CA LEU A 97 -1.53 7.23 -0.38
C LEU A 97 -0.13 7.26 0.23
N TRP A 98 0.89 7.60 -0.56
CA TRP A 98 2.27 7.65 -0.09
C TRP A 98 2.51 8.69 1.00
N LEU A 99 1.95 9.88 0.81
CA LEU A 99 2.02 10.94 1.80
C LEU A 99 1.33 10.51 3.11
N GLN A 100 0.17 9.86 3.01
CA GLN A 100 -0.50 9.31 4.18
C GLN A 100 0.35 8.23 4.87
N MET A 101 0.95 7.30 4.12
CA MET A 101 1.78 6.24 4.71
C MET A 101 2.95 6.81 5.52
N LEU A 102 3.58 7.89 5.07
CA LEU A 102 4.61 8.59 5.86
C LEU A 102 4.05 9.09 7.19
N GLY A 103 2.88 9.73 7.16
CA GLY A 103 2.18 10.18 8.37
C GLY A 103 1.80 9.03 9.31
N THR A 104 1.43 7.86 8.79
CA THR A 104 1.07 6.71 9.66
C THR A 104 2.26 6.10 10.40
N VAL A 105 3.49 6.32 9.92
CA VAL A 105 4.70 5.80 10.55
C VAL A 105 5.22 6.72 11.66
N THR A 106 4.88 8.01 11.66
CA THR A 106 5.36 8.98 12.66
C THR A 106 5.03 8.63 14.13
N PRO A 107 3.87 8.01 14.47
CA PRO A 107 3.58 7.64 15.86
C PRO A 107 4.60 6.66 16.46
N LEU A 108 5.23 5.79 15.66
CA LEU A 108 6.25 4.85 16.14
C LEU A 108 7.44 5.57 16.80
N PHE A 109 7.71 6.80 16.35
CA PHE A 109 8.81 7.63 16.86
C PHE A 109 8.34 8.67 17.88
N LEU A 110 7.13 9.22 17.70
CA LEU A 110 6.60 10.28 18.56
C LEU A 110 5.90 9.77 19.83
N PHE A 111 5.38 8.54 19.79
CA PHE A 111 4.65 7.87 20.87
C PHE A 111 5.02 6.37 20.94
N PRO A 112 6.30 6.03 21.17
CA PRO A 112 6.74 4.63 21.22
C PRO A 112 6.01 3.84 22.31
N ASP A 113 5.68 4.46 23.45
CA ASP A 113 4.97 3.81 24.56
C ASP A 113 3.53 3.38 24.19
N ALA A 114 2.90 4.04 23.21
CA ALA A 114 1.60 3.64 22.69
C ALA A 114 1.70 2.56 21.60
N CYS A 115 2.86 2.46 20.94
CA CYS A 115 3.09 1.56 19.81
C CYS A 115 3.79 0.26 20.20
N PHE A 116 4.45 0.20 21.35
CA PHE A 116 5.24 -0.95 21.80
C PHE A 116 4.98 -1.28 23.27
N THR A 117 4.74 -2.55 23.55
CA THR A 117 4.82 -3.11 24.91
C THR A 117 6.28 -3.16 25.38
N HIS A 118 7.19 -3.52 24.47
CA HIS A 118 8.64 -3.41 24.68
C HIS A 118 9.29 -2.83 23.42
N VAL A 119 9.85 -1.64 23.55
CA VAL A 119 10.54 -0.95 22.45
C VAL A 119 11.88 -1.68 22.17
N PRO A 120 12.25 -1.97 20.91
CA PRO A 120 11.51 -1.77 19.64
C PRO A 120 10.88 -3.06 19.05
N TYR A 121 10.87 -4.19 19.76
CA TYR A 121 10.58 -5.51 19.18
C TYR A 121 9.22 -6.12 19.54
N ALA A 122 8.51 -5.60 20.54
CA ALA A 122 7.19 -6.09 20.93
C ALA A 122 6.11 -5.00 20.69
N PRO A 123 5.55 -4.89 19.48
CA PRO A 123 4.54 -3.88 19.15
C PRO A 123 3.16 -4.20 19.76
N THR A 124 2.43 -3.15 20.14
CA THR A 124 1.00 -3.20 20.49
C THR A 124 0.14 -3.53 19.26
N LEU A 125 -1.18 -3.64 19.40
CA LEU A 125 -2.07 -3.85 18.26
C LEU A 125 -1.96 -2.69 17.26
N GLU A 126 -1.92 -1.46 17.75
CA GLU A 126 -1.74 -0.23 16.98
C GLU A 126 -0.39 -0.24 16.26
N GLY A 127 0.70 -0.56 16.98
CA GLY A 127 2.03 -0.69 16.39
C GLY A 127 2.10 -1.76 15.29
N GLN A 128 1.44 -2.90 15.49
CA GLN A 128 1.35 -3.95 14.48
C GLN A 128 0.62 -3.49 13.21
N TYR A 129 -0.48 -2.75 13.36
CA TYR A 129 -1.19 -2.19 12.20
C TYR A 129 -0.32 -1.18 11.44
N ILE A 130 0.39 -0.31 12.15
CA ILE A 130 1.31 0.64 11.51
C ILE A 130 2.43 -0.10 10.75
N ILE A 131 3.06 -1.11 11.36
CA ILE A 131 4.14 -1.87 10.72
C ILE A 131 3.62 -2.61 9.46
N LYS A 132 2.39 -3.15 9.51
CA LYS A 132 1.76 -3.82 8.37
C LYS A 132 1.49 -2.88 7.19
N ASN A 133 1.50 -1.55 7.36
CA ASN A 133 1.35 -0.60 6.26
C ASN A 133 2.47 -0.74 5.20
N VAL A 134 3.61 -1.36 5.51
CA VAL A 134 4.64 -1.72 4.52
C VAL A 134 4.08 -2.58 3.37
N VAL A 135 3.05 -3.39 3.63
CA VAL A 135 2.34 -4.16 2.61
C VAL A 135 1.52 -3.24 1.69
N LEU A 136 0.83 -2.24 2.25
CA LEU A 136 0.03 -1.27 1.50
C LEU A 136 0.92 -0.37 0.63
N ILE A 137 2.06 0.03 1.19
CA ILE A 137 3.17 0.65 0.48
C ILE A 137 3.54 -0.20 -0.73
N SER A 138 3.96 -1.45 -0.51
CA SER A 138 4.39 -2.33 -1.60
C SER A 138 3.30 -2.50 -2.67
N ALA A 139 2.03 -2.61 -2.26
CA ALA A 139 0.89 -2.67 -3.16
C ALA A 139 0.75 -1.40 -4.01
N GLY A 140 0.92 -0.22 -3.43
CA GLY A 140 0.94 1.06 -4.13
C GLY A 140 2.03 1.13 -5.20
N ILE A 141 3.21 0.54 -4.96
CA ILE A 141 4.31 0.49 -5.95
C ILE A 141 3.89 -0.39 -7.13
N VAL A 142 3.37 -1.59 -6.84
CA VAL A 142 2.93 -2.55 -7.86
C VAL A 142 1.81 -1.94 -8.72
N ILE A 143 0.81 -1.31 -8.10
CA ILE A 143 -0.25 -0.61 -8.82
C ILE A 143 0.35 0.53 -9.65
N GLY A 144 1.23 1.35 -9.06
CA GLY A 144 1.91 2.46 -9.71
C GLY A 144 2.70 2.07 -10.97
N ALA A 145 3.39 0.93 -10.94
CA ALA A 145 4.13 0.38 -12.07
C ALA A 145 3.22 0.08 -13.28
N THR A 146 1.94 -0.20 -13.05
CA THR A 146 0.97 -0.53 -14.12
C THR A 146 0.21 0.67 -14.66
N VAL A 147 0.33 1.86 -14.06
CA VAL A 147 -0.45 3.06 -14.46
C VAL A 147 -0.18 3.50 -15.91
N ARG A 148 0.96 3.12 -16.50
CA ARG A 148 1.30 3.40 -17.91
C ARG A 148 0.82 2.32 -18.89
N GLY A 149 -0.10 1.45 -18.48
CA GLY A 149 -0.55 0.30 -19.28
C GLY A 149 0.35 -0.93 -19.16
N GLY A 150 1.31 -0.91 -18.22
CA GLY A 150 2.10 -2.10 -17.87
C GLY A 150 1.19 -3.21 -17.33
N ARG A 151 1.50 -4.46 -17.66
CA ARG A 151 0.77 -5.63 -17.19
C ARG A 151 1.73 -6.60 -16.53
N LEU A 152 1.30 -7.23 -15.44
CA LEU A 152 2.01 -8.36 -14.87
C LEU A 152 1.97 -9.50 -15.89
N ARG A 153 3.12 -10.15 -16.12
CA ARG A 153 3.25 -11.30 -17.03
C ARG A 153 3.63 -12.53 -16.22
N ALA A 154 3.04 -13.68 -16.56
CA ALA A 154 3.33 -14.95 -15.90
C ALA A 154 4.64 -15.58 -16.40
N GLU A 155 4.97 -15.38 -17.68
CA GLU A 155 6.18 -15.91 -18.31
C GLU A 155 7.17 -14.78 -18.65
N ALA A 156 8.46 -15.11 -18.60
CA ALA A 156 9.52 -14.23 -19.06
C ALA A 156 9.44 -14.05 -20.58
N ASP A 157 9.74 -12.85 -21.07
CA ASP A 157 9.81 -12.57 -22.50
C ASP A 157 11.07 -13.27 -23.07
N PRO A 158 10.93 -14.27 -23.97
CA PRO A 158 12.08 -14.96 -24.54
C PRO A 158 13.03 -14.02 -25.30
N GLY A 159 12.55 -12.85 -25.73
CA GLY A 159 13.31 -11.89 -26.53
C GLY A 159 14.12 -10.86 -25.75
N ARG A 160 14.16 -10.90 -24.41
CA ARG A 160 14.88 -9.91 -23.59
C ARG A 160 16.04 -10.48 -22.77
N ALA A 161 16.38 -11.75 -22.98
CA ALA A 161 17.41 -12.45 -22.21
C ALA A 161 18.85 -12.22 -22.71
N ASP A 162 19.07 -11.51 -23.83
CA ASP A 162 20.39 -11.45 -24.50
C ASP A 162 20.98 -10.03 -24.74
N ASP A 163 20.37 -8.96 -24.22
CA ASP A 163 20.91 -7.60 -24.43
C ASP A 163 22.02 -7.20 -23.43
N GLY A 164 22.45 -8.12 -22.55
CA GLY A 164 23.34 -7.82 -21.41
C GLY A 164 24.75 -8.40 -21.47
N VAL A 165 25.06 -9.29 -22.42
CA VAL A 165 26.39 -9.95 -22.50
C VAL A 165 26.88 -10.04 -23.95
N ALA A 166 26.82 -8.93 -24.69
CA ALA A 166 27.53 -8.82 -25.96
C ALA A 166 29.03 -8.47 -25.72
N ALA A 167 29.84 -9.53 -25.69
CA ALA A 167 31.26 -9.62 -26.06
C ALA A 167 32.13 -8.35 -25.96
N ALA A 168 33.01 -8.31 -24.95
CA ALA A 168 34.24 -7.54 -25.05
C ALA A 168 35.08 -8.10 -26.23
N PRO A 169 35.57 -7.26 -27.16
CA PRO A 169 36.40 -7.74 -28.26
C PRO A 169 37.73 -8.26 -27.71
N ARG A 170 38.07 -9.50 -28.03
CA ARG A 170 39.44 -10.00 -27.84
C ARG A 170 40.36 -9.20 -28.77
N SER A 171 41.19 -8.35 -28.19
CA SER A 171 42.32 -7.74 -28.87
C SER A 171 43.28 -8.83 -29.34
N GLN A 172 43.67 -8.74 -30.62
CA GLN A 172 44.72 -9.54 -31.25
C GLN A 172 46.08 -9.30 -30.58
#